data_AF-A0A7W0ZC52-F1
#
_entry.id   AF-A0A7W0ZC52-F1
#
_cell.length_a   1.000
_cell.length_b   1.000
_cell.length_c   1.000
_cell.angle_alpha   90.00
_cell.angle_beta   90.00
_cell.angle_gamma   90.00
#
_symmetry.space_group_name_H-M   'P 1'
#
loop_
_entity.id
_entity.type
_entity.pdbx_description
1 polymer ?
#
loop_
_entity_poly.entity_id
_entity_poly.type
_entity_poly.pdbx_seq_one_letter_code
_entity_poly.pdbx_strand_id
1 'polypeptide(L)'
;MTDALRIELVEQSQETYKGVDLLVNGRSIRDIAAAVERYFDAELAGAYGLVPLEWITDRHLLGEVADQLNARTGKVALLVCDGCLRAGCWPLVALVDVQQDVVAWTEFGRPHRPGWDYGDLSFRFERTADEQELQKVQPQ
;
A
#
# COMPACT_ATOMS: atom_id res chain seq x y z
N MET A 1 -1.22 -21.14 1.84
CA MET A 1 -1.39 -20.56 0.50
C MET A 1 -0.85 -19.15 0.60
N THR A 2 0.11 -18.79 -0.24
CA THR A 2 0.65 -17.43 -0.34
C THR A 2 -0.15 -16.65 -1.36
N ASP A 3 -0.35 -15.37 -1.11
CA ASP A 3 -0.92 -14.40 -2.03
C ASP A 3 0.14 -14.00 -3.07
N ALA A 4 -0.32 -13.54 -4.23
CA ALA A 4 0.54 -13.00 -5.27
C ALA A 4 0.49 -11.46 -5.23
N LEU A 5 1.64 -10.83 -5.01
CA LEU A 5 1.80 -9.39 -5.22
C LEU A 5 2.22 -9.13 -6.66
N ARG A 6 1.67 -8.08 -7.26
CA ARG A 6 2.13 -7.53 -8.53
C ARG A 6 2.16 -6.02 -8.44
N ILE A 7 3.19 -5.42 -9.04
CA ILE A 7 3.41 -3.97 -8.97
C ILE A 7 3.28 -3.38 -10.37
N GLU A 8 2.36 -2.44 -10.54
CA GLU A 8 2.09 -1.82 -11.84
C GLU A 8 2.31 -0.30 -11.79
N LEU A 9 2.98 0.21 -12.83
CA LEU A 9 3.14 1.65 -13.03
C LEU A 9 1.88 2.21 -13.68
N VAL A 10 1.27 3.19 -13.01
CA VAL A 10 0.07 3.85 -13.51
C VAL A 10 0.35 5.33 -13.68
N GLU A 11 0.17 5.82 -14.91
CA GLU A 11 0.13 7.26 -15.18
C GLU A 11 -1.19 7.82 -14.66
N GLN A 12 -1.13 8.64 -13.61
CA GLN A 12 -2.32 9.28 -13.08
C GLN A 12 -2.70 10.44 -13.99
N SER A 13 -3.80 10.31 -14.73
CA SER A 13 -4.24 11.24 -15.79
C SER A 13 -4.43 12.71 -15.38
N GLN A 14 -4.43 13.02 -14.07
CA GLN A 14 -4.61 14.38 -13.54
C GLN A 14 -3.39 14.91 -12.78
N GLU A 15 -2.34 14.12 -12.60
CA GLU A 15 -1.16 14.49 -11.80
C GLU A 15 0.14 14.25 -12.59
N THR A 16 1.14 15.11 -12.40
CA THR A 16 2.44 15.09 -13.12
C THR A 16 3.41 14.00 -12.65
N TYR A 17 2.94 12.89 -12.04
CA TYR A 17 3.80 11.80 -11.57
C TYR A 17 3.28 10.41 -11.95
N LYS A 18 4.17 9.43 -11.86
CA LYS A 18 3.87 8.00 -12.04
C LYS A 18 3.63 7.37 -10.68
N GLY A 19 2.43 6.86 -10.47
CA GLY A 19 2.07 6.14 -9.26
C GLY A 19 2.31 4.64 -9.39
N VAL A 20 2.43 3.97 -8.26
CA VAL A 20 2.52 2.52 -8.16
C VAL A 20 1.21 1.96 -7.64
N ASP A 21 0.58 1.08 -8.42
CA ASP A 21 -0.55 0.27 -7.97
C ASP A 21 -0.05 -1.08 -7.47
N LEU A 22 -0.58 -1.49 -6.32
CA LEU A 22 -0.24 -2.75 -5.65
C LEU A 22 -1.40 -3.71 -5.84
N LEU A 23 -1.21 -4.72 -6.68
CA LEU A 23 -2.23 -5.71 -6.98
C LEU A 23 -2.00 -6.95 -6.14
N VAL A 24 -2.95 -7.29 -5.29
CA VAL A 24 -2.95 -8.53 -4.50
C VAL A 24 -3.93 -9.51 -5.14
N ASN A 25 -3.42 -10.66 -5.56
CA ASN A 25 -4.17 -11.67 -6.31
C ASN A 25 -4.92 -11.08 -7.54
N GLY A 26 -4.28 -10.10 -8.20
CA GLY A 26 -4.83 -9.42 -9.38
C GLY A 26 -5.87 -8.33 -9.08
N ARG A 27 -6.05 -7.94 -7.81
CA ARG A 27 -6.95 -6.84 -7.42
C ARG A 27 -6.15 -5.69 -6.81
N SER A 28 -6.41 -4.46 -7.23
CA SER A 28 -5.79 -3.27 -6.63
C SER A 28 -6.08 -3.21 -5.14
N ILE A 29 -5.06 -2.87 -4.35
CA ILE A 29 -5.20 -2.64 -2.91
C ILE A 29 -6.22 -1.53 -2.61
N ARG A 30 -6.40 -0.57 -3.53
CA ARG A 30 -7.44 0.46 -3.46
C ARG A 30 -8.83 -0.15 -3.49
N ASP A 31 -9.08 -1.09 -4.39
CA ASP A 31 -10.38 -1.77 -4.52
C ASP A 31 -10.66 -2.71 -3.35
N ILE A 32 -9.61 -3.34 -2.82
CA ILE A 32 -9.69 -4.17 -1.61
C ILE A 32 -10.08 -3.30 -0.42
N ALA A 33 -9.40 -2.17 -0.21
CA ALA A 33 -9.73 -1.21 0.83
C ALA A 33 -11.15 -0.66 0.64
N ALA A 34 -11.52 -0.27 -0.58
CA ALA A 34 -12.87 0.23 -0.89
C ALA A 34 -13.97 -0.78 -0.53
N ALA A 35 -13.74 -2.07 -0.73
CA ALA A 35 -14.73 -3.11 -0.39
C ALA A 35 -15.06 -3.13 1.12
N VAL A 36 -14.05 -2.95 1.97
CA VAL A 36 -14.22 -2.86 3.43
C VAL A 36 -14.81 -1.50 3.81
N GLU A 37 -14.25 -0.43 3.27
CA GLU A 37 -14.55 0.95 3.66
C GLU A 37 -15.98 1.40 3.34
N ARG A 38 -16.60 0.82 2.31
CA ARG A 38 -18.00 1.10 1.94
C ARG A 38 -18.99 0.85 3.08
N TYR A 39 -18.65 -0.03 4.01
CA TYR A 39 -19.46 -0.25 5.22
C TYR A 39 -19.52 0.99 6.12
N PHE A 40 -18.42 1.75 6.18
CA PHE A 40 -18.31 2.94 7.03
C PHE A 40 -18.74 4.21 6.30
N ASP A 41 -18.30 4.37 5.04
CA ASP A 41 -18.61 5.51 4.20
C ASP A 41 -18.41 5.15 2.72
N ALA A 42 -19.50 5.09 1.96
CA ALA A 42 -19.47 4.71 0.56
C ALA A 42 -18.86 5.78 -0.36
N GLU A 43 -18.89 7.05 0.02
CA GLU A 43 -18.35 8.15 -0.79
C GLU A 43 -16.83 8.24 -0.67
N LEU A 44 -16.30 7.95 0.52
CA LEU A 44 -14.87 8.01 0.80
C LEU A 44 -14.13 6.68 0.59
N ALA A 45 -14.86 5.59 0.35
CA ALA A 45 -14.28 4.26 0.18
C ALA A 45 -13.34 4.19 -1.02
N GLY A 46 -12.07 3.85 -0.77
CA GLY A 46 -11.06 3.75 -1.83
C GLY A 46 -10.58 5.10 -2.37
N ALA A 47 -10.96 6.22 -1.76
CA ALA A 47 -10.54 7.56 -2.15
C ALA A 47 -9.07 7.82 -1.73
N TYR A 48 -8.16 7.17 -2.46
CA TYR A 48 -6.72 7.22 -2.25
C TYR A 48 -5.99 7.54 -3.55
N GLY A 49 -4.86 8.24 -3.42
CA GLY A 49 -3.84 8.36 -4.44
C GLY A 49 -2.89 7.17 -4.38
N LEU A 50 -2.18 6.92 -5.50
CA LEU A 50 -1.11 5.92 -5.54
C LEU A 50 0.16 6.50 -4.93
N VAL A 51 1.00 5.61 -4.37
CA VAL A 51 2.33 6.03 -3.91
C VAL A 51 3.15 6.43 -5.14
N PRO A 52 3.78 7.62 -5.16
CA PRO A 52 4.72 7.99 -6.22
C PRO A 52 5.85 6.98 -6.37
N LEU A 53 6.22 6.65 -7.61
CA LEU A 53 7.26 5.67 -7.91
C LEU A 53 8.58 6.00 -7.21
N GLU A 54 8.95 7.28 -7.18
CA GLU A 54 10.18 7.77 -6.55
C GLU A 54 10.25 7.53 -5.03
N TRP A 55 9.11 7.17 -4.41
CA TRP A 55 9.05 6.85 -2.98
C TRP A 55 9.07 5.35 -2.73
N ILE A 56 8.72 4.51 -3.71
CA ILE A 56 8.79 3.07 -3.57
C ILE A 56 10.26 2.64 -3.67
N THR A 57 10.77 2.06 -2.60
CA THR A 57 12.09 1.42 -2.56
C THR A 57 11.90 -0.03 -2.14
N ASP A 58 12.90 -0.89 -2.40
CA ASP A 58 12.87 -2.30 -1.97
C ASP A 58 12.54 -2.41 -0.49
N ARG A 59 13.10 -1.49 0.27
CA ARG A 59 12.99 -1.36 1.71
C ARG A 59 11.56 -1.08 2.17
N HIS A 60 10.77 -0.33 1.42
CA HIS A 60 9.41 0.05 1.82
C HIS A 60 8.42 -1.12 1.86
N LEU A 61 8.42 -1.97 0.83
CA LEU A 61 7.55 -3.15 0.83
C LEU A 61 8.13 -4.31 1.64
N LEU A 62 9.43 -4.22 2.00
CA LEU A 62 10.12 -5.12 2.93
C LEU A 62 10.14 -4.62 4.39
N GLY A 63 9.22 -3.74 4.77
CA GLY A 63 8.99 -3.35 6.18
C GLY A 63 9.96 -2.30 6.74
N GLU A 64 10.97 -1.87 5.98
CA GLU A 64 11.76 -0.69 6.32
C GLU A 64 10.97 0.57 5.96
N VAL A 65 10.42 1.19 7.00
CA VAL A 65 9.66 2.44 6.87
C VAL A 65 10.63 3.59 6.56
N ALA A 66 10.87 3.93 5.28
CA ALA A 66 11.57 5.19 5.03
C ALA A 66 10.70 6.35 5.52
N ASP A 67 11.35 7.40 6.00
CA ASP A 67 10.70 8.54 6.68
C ASP A 67 9.55 9.15 5.87
N GLN A 68 9.60 9.03 4.54
CA GLN A 68 8.60 9.54 3.61
C GLN A 68 7.28 8.77 3.62
N LEU A 69 7.28 7.46 3.93
CA LEU A 69 6.08 6.62 4.07
C LEU A 69 5.74 6.30 5.53
N ASN A 70 6.52 6.82 6.47
CA ASN A 70 6.24 6.72 7.89
C ASN A 70 5.08 7.64 8.28
N ALA A 71 3.89 7.07 8.41
CA ALA A 71 2.72 7.78 8.93
C ALA A 71 2.81 8.07 10.45
N ARG A 72 3.99 7.87 11.08
CA ARG A 72 4.25 7.95 12.53
C ARG A 72 3.39 6.99 13.36
N THR A 73 3.01 5.87 12.74
CA THR A 73 2.18 4.83 13.33
C THR A 73 2.94 3.52 13.57
N GLY A 74 4.22 3.44 13.17
CA GLY A 74 4.95 2.17 13.11
C GLY A 74 4.48 1.24 11.98
N LYS A 75 3.64 1.74 11.07
CA LYS A 75 3.08 1.02 9.92
C LYS A 75 3.53 1.68 8.62
N VAL A 76 3.60 0.89 7.55
CA VAL A 76 3.96 1.36 6.20
C VAL A 76 2.72 1.91 5.51
N ALA A 77 2.83 3.07 4.86
CA ALA A 77 1.79 3.57 3.97
C ALA A 77 1.80 2.80 2.64
N LEU A 78 0.73 2.08 2.34
CA LEU A 78 0.53 1.35 1.09
C LEU A 78 -0.20 2.20 0.03
N LEU A 79 -0.95 3.21 0.48
CA LEU A 79 -1.57 4.24 -0.36
C LEU A 79 -1.43 5.60 0.31
N VAL A 80 -1.51 6.67 -0.47
CA VAL A 80 -1.45 8.05 0.00
C VAL A 80 -2.74 8.82 -0.27
N CYS A 81 -2.83 10.06 0.19
CA CYS A 81 -3.94 10.94 -0.15
C CYS A 81 -3.84 11.38 -1.61
N ASP A 82 -4.93 11.23 -2.35
CA ASP A 82 -5.08 11.80 -3.69
C ASP A 82 -4.94 13.34 -3.64
N GLY A 83 -4.22 13.94 -4.59
CA GLY A 83 -4.00 15.40 -4.68
C GLY A 83 -3.00 16.01 -3.68
N CYS A 84 -2.82 15.42 -2.49
CA CYS A 84 -1.87 15.93 -1.49
C CYS A 84 -0.50 15.25 -1.54
N LEU A 85 -0.46 13.98 -1.97
CA LEU A 85 0.75 13.15 -2.07
C LEU A 85 1.67 13.34 -0.86
N ARG A 86 1.17 13.10 0.35
CA ARG A 86 1.95 13.14 1.58
C ARG A 86 1.49 12.00 2.48
N ALA A 87 2.43 11.17 2.94
CA ALA A 87 2.09 9.97 3.72
C ALA A 87 1.35 10.28 5.03
N GLY A 88 1.53 11.47 5.63
CA GLY A 88 0.85 11.86 6.87
C GLY A 88 -0.59 12.37 6.70
N CYS A 89 -1.11 12.54 5.47
CA CYS A 89 -2.39 13.22 5.27
C CYS A 89 -3.60 12.28 5.43
N TRP A 90 -3.78 11.31 4.53
CA TRP A 90 -4.86 10.31 4.60
C TRP A 90 -4.40 8.95 4.03
N PRO A 91 -3.32 8.35 4.57
CA PRO A 91 -2.80 7.10 4.04
C PRO A 91 -3.72 5.92 4.39
N LEU A 92 -3.62 4.87 3.57
CA LEU A 92 -3.90 3.50 4.02
C LEU A 92 -2.58 2.92 4.52
N VAL A 93 -2.55 2.45 5.77
CA VAL A 93 -1.35 1.84 6.35
C VAL A 93 -1.56 0.38 6.69
N ALA A 94 -0.49 -0.40 6.69
CA ALA A 94 -0.47 -1.77 7.19
C ALA A 94 0.80 -2.03 8.00
N LEU A 95 0.71 -2.92 8.97
CA LEU A 95 1.88 -3.50 9.59
C LEU A 95 2.50 -4.47 8.59
N VAL A 96 3.79 -4.27 8.28
CA VAL A 96 4.56 -5.12 7.37
C VAL A 96 5.58 -5.88 8.20
N ASP A 97 5.35 -7.18 8.38
CA ASP A 97 6.29 -8.09 9.05
C ASP A 97 7.07 -8.87 7.99
N VAL A 98 8.40 -8.80 8.04
CA VAL A 98 9.28 -9.45 7.07
C VAL A 98 10.12 -10.51 7.76
N GLN A 99 9.91 -11.74 7.33
CA GLN A 99 10.65 -12.91 7.77
C GLN A 99 11.66 -13.32 6.68
N GLN A 100 12.29 -14.49 6.84
CA GLN A 100 13.34 -14.92 5.91
C GLN A 100 12.81 -15.13 4.48
N ASP A 101 11.62 -15.69 4.35
CA ASP A 101 11.01 -16.13 3.09
C ASP A 101 9.60 -15.56 2.84
N VAL A 102 9.03 -14.86 3.83
CA VAL A 102 7.65 -14.37 3.79
C VAL A 102 7.58 -12.90 4.19
N VAL A 103 6.77 -12.15 3.47
CA VAL A 103 6.32 -10.80 3.83
C VAL A 103 4.83 -10.88 4.19
N ALA A 104 4.46 -10.37 5.36
CA ALA A 104 3.07 -10.37 5.82
C ALA A 104 2.57 -8.93 6.00
N TRP A 105 1.45 -8.61 5.36
CA TRP A 105 0.74 -7.35 5.58
C TRP A 105 -0.47 -7.60 6.46
N THR A 106 -0.55 -6.91 7.59
CA THR A 106 -1.57 -7.12 8.61
C THR A 106 -1.99 -5.79 9.24
N GLU A 107 -3.01 -5.83 10.09
CA GLU A 107 -3.50 -4.69 10.87
C GLU A 107 -3.67 -3.40 10.03
N PHE A 108 -4.39 -3.54 8.92
CA PHE A 108 -4.71 -2.42 8.04
C PHE A 108 -5.46 -1.34 8.81
N GLY A 109 -5.22 -0.08 8.44
CA GLY A 109 -5.89 1.02 9.11
C GLY A 109 -5.73 2.36 8.42
N ARG A 110 -6.50 3.33 8.92
CA ARG A 110 -6.40 4.75 8.57
C ARG A 110 -6.11 5.53 9.84
N PRO A 111 -4.92 6.15 9.98
CA PRO A 111 -4.55 6.86 11.20
C PRO A 111 -5.56 7.95 11.60
N HIS A 112 -6.19 8.58 10.61
CA HIS A 112 -7.19 9.64 10.80
C HIS A 112 -8.63 9.14 10.87
N ARG A 113 -8.87 7.83 10.77
CA ARG A 113 -10.17 7.18 10.99
C ARG A 113 -9.97 5.90 11.82
N PRO A 114 -9.56 6.03 13.10
CA PRO A 114 -9.24 4.87 13.94
C PRO A 114 -10.42 3.93 14.21
N GLY A 115 -11.66 4.37 13.97
CA GLY A 115 -12.87 3.53 14.09
C GLY A 115 -13.23 2.72 12.84
N TRP A 116 -12.47 2.86 11.74
CA TRP A 116 -12.65 2.04 10.54
C TRP A 116 -11.86 0.75 10.73
N ASP A 117 -12.58 -0.31 11.06
CA ASP A 117 -12.01 -1.63 11.31
C ASP A 117 -11.91 -2.44 10.02
N TYR A 118 -10.69 -2.91 9.72
CA TYR A 118 -10.40 -3.77 8.58
C TYR A 118 -10.50 -5.26 8.93
N GLY A 119 -10.82 -5.58 10.19
CA GLY A 119 -10.95 -6.94 10.69
C GLY A 119 -9.67 -7.73 10.49
N ASP A 120 -9.82 -8.99 10.07
CA ASP A 120 -8.71 -9.92 9.84
C ASP A 120 -8.05 -9.78 8.45
N LEU A 121 -8.27 -8.65 7.76
CA LEU A 121 -7.66 -8.40 6.45
C LEU A 121 -6.15 -8.54 6.57
N SER A 122 -5.61 -9.52 5.85
CA SER A 122 -4.20 -9.86 5.89
C SER A 122 -3.78 -10.54 4.60
N PHE A 123 -2.51 -10.36 4.24
CA PHE A 123 -1.91 -10.98 3.07
C PHE A 123 -0.52 -11.51 3.41
N ARG A 124 -0.13 -12.60 2.75
CA ARG A 124 1.18 -13.24 2.93
C ARG A 124 1.81 -13.55 1.60
N PHE A 125 2.94 -12.93 1.33
CA PHE A 125 3.66 -13.03 0.08
C PHE A 125 4.96 -13.80 0.25
N GLU A 126 5.46 -14.36 -0.84
CA GLU A 126 6.80 -14.95 -0.88
C GLU A 126 7.81 -13.83 -1.16
N ARG A 127 8.81 -13.70 -0.27
CA ARG A 127 9.69 -12.54 -0.25
C ARG A 127 10.49 -12.36 -1.53
N THR A 128 11.01 -13.44 -2.12
CA THR A 128 11.84 -13.33 -3.33
C THR A 128 11.02 -12.93 -4.55
N ALA A 129 9.75 -13.34 -4.63
CA ALA A 129 8.81 -12.87 -5.65
C ALA A 129 8.50 -11.37 -5.51
N ASP A 130 8.25 -10.89 -4.29
CA ASP A 130 8.02 -9.45 -4.04
C ASP A 130 9.22 -8.59 -4.45
N GLU A 131 10.43 -9.04 -4.07
CA GLU A 131 11.69 -8.40 -4.46
C GLU A 131 11.87 -8.34 -5.99
N GLN A 132 11.45 -9.40 -6.71
CA GLN A 132 11.49 -9.41 -8.18
C GLN A 132 10.48 -8.46 -8.81
N GLU A 133 9.27 -8.30 -8.27
CA GLU A 133 8.29 -7.33 -8.77
C GLU A 133 8.78 -5.89 -8.59
N LEU A 134 9.43 -5.59 -7.46
CA LEU A 134 10.03 -4.28 -7.20
C LEU A 134 11.11 -3.93 -8.22
N GLN A 135 11.99 -4.88 -8.56
CA GLN A 135 13.05 -4.66 -9.55
C GLN A 135 12.52 -4.31 -10.95
N LYS A 136 11.29 -4.70 -11.29
CA LYS A 136 10.70 -4.40 -12.61
C LYS A 136 10.30 -2.94 -12.76
N VAL A 137 10.01 -2.25 -11.65
CA VAL A 137 9.50 -0.88 -11.67
C VAL A 137 10.55 0.15 -11.28
N GLN A 138 11.68 -0.27 -10.70
CA GLN A 138 12.77 0.64 -10.38
C GLN A 138 13.58 1.03 -11.63
N PRO A 139 14.00 2.30 -11.72
CA PRO A 139 14.92 2.73 -12.77
C PRO A 139 16.27 2.01 -12.61
N GLN A 140 16.77 1.42 -13.71
CA GLN A 140 18.11 0.81 -13.80
C GLN A 140 19.23 1.85 -13.71
#